data_AF-A0A6N7L1U1-F1
#
_entry.id   AF-A0A6N7L1U1-F1
#
_cell.length_a   1.000
_cell.length_b   1.000
_cell.length_c   1.000
_cell.angle_alpha   90.00
_cell.angle_beta   90.00
_cell.angle_gamma   90.00
#
_symmetry.space_group_name_H-M   'P 1'
#
loop_
_entity.id
_entity.type
_entity.pdbx_description
1 polymer ?
#
loop_
_entity_poly.entity_id
_entity_poly.type
_entity_poly.pdbx_seq_one_letter_code
_entity_poly.pdbx_strand_id
1 'polypeptide(L)' 'MAATPEDMSHAMLIAILMNNGGSIDLPGDAFTPDAIGGRDGAFHAVEMVPLPDGRLRLSVVARPAGDEGRIEFR' A
#
# COMPACT_ATOMS: atom_id res chain seq x y z
N MET A 1 -21.25 7.79 2.19
CA MET A 1 -20.61 6.92 1.19
C MET A 1 -19.32 6.43 1.79
N ALA A 2 -19.07 5.11 1.78
CA ALA A 2 -17.77 4.58 2.17
C ALA A 2 -16.75 4.89 1.06
N ALA A 3 -15.50 5.15 1.42
CA ALA A 3 -14.43 5.38 0.45
C ALA A 3 -14.22 4.12 -0.40
N THR A 4 -14.00 4.29 -1.70
CA THR A 4 -13.65 3.16 -2.56
C THR A 4 -12.19 2.73 -2.33
N PRO A 5 -11.77 1.52 -2.77
CA PRO A 5 -10.36 1.13 -2.71
C PRO A 5 -9.42 2.11 -3.42
N GLU A 6 -9.88 2.72 -4.52
CA GLU A 6 -9.14 3.74 -5.28
C GLU A 6 -8.97 5.03 -4.45
N ASP A 7 -10.05 5.50 -3.82
CA ASP A 7 -10.00 6.68 -2.93
C ASP A 7 -9.00 6.46 -1.78
N MET A 8 -8.97 5.25 -1.21
CA MET A 8 -8.06 4.89 -0.13
C MET A 8 -6.61 4.78 -0.59
N SER A 9 -6.38 4.18 -1.76
CA SER A 9 -5.04 4.10 -2.34
C SER A 9 -4.48 5.49 -2.64
N HIS A 10 -5.32 6.39 -3.14
CA HIS A 10 -4.96 7.79 -3.40
C HIS A 10 -4.66 8.56 -2.11
N ALA A 11 -5.55 8.48 -1.12
CA ALA A 11 -5.35 9.14 0.18
C ALA A 11 -4.09 8.64 0.89
N MET A 12 -3.80 7.35 0.81
CA MET A 12 -2.59 6.74 1.37
C MET A 12 -1.32 7.28 0.69
N LEU A 13 -1.30 7.36 -0.65
CA LEU A 13 -0.17 7.94 -1.37
C LEU A 13 0.09 9.39 -0.92
N ILE A 14 -0.96 10.21 -0.81
CA ILE A 14 -0.84 11.59 -0.32
C ILE A 14 -0.24 11.61 1.10
N ALA A 15 -0.74 10.77 2.00
CA ALA A 15 -0.25 10.72 3.39
C ALA A 15 1.24 10.35 3.46
N ILE A 16 1.68 9.36 2.66
CA ILE A 16 3.09 8.96 2.57
C ILE A 16 3.95 10.12 2.05
N LEU A 17 3.52 10.79 0.97
CA LEU A 17 4.27 11.92 0.41
C LEU A 17 4.38 13.07 1.41
N MET A 18 3.28 13.46 2.05
CA MET A 18 3.28 14.50 3.07
C MET A 18 4.22 14.17 4.24
N ASN A 19 4.24 12.91 4.69
CA ASN A 19 5.15 12.44 5.73
C ASN A 19 6.64 12.49 5.31
N ASN A 20 6.93 12.47 4.01
CA ASN A 20 8.28 12.61 3.44
C ASN A 20 8.62 14.04 3.00
N GLY A 21 7.86 15.05 3.45
CA GLY A 21 8.12 16.45 3.09
C GLY A 21 7.54 16.85 1.73
N GLY A 22 6.54 16.11 1.23
CA GLY A 22 5.79 16.39 0.01
C GLY A 22 6.28 15.67 -1.24
N SER A 23 7.42 14.97 -1.17
CA SER A 23 7.99 14.22 -2.29
C SER A 23 8.84 13.05 -1.80
N ILE A 24 9.08 12.07 -2.67
CA ILE A 24 10.01 10.97 -2.43
C ILE A 24 10.74 10.67 -3.74
N ASP A 25 12.06 10.51 -3.67
CA ASP A 25 12.86 10.06 -4.80
C ASP A 25 12.86 8.54 -4.85
N LEU A 26 12.53 7.99 -6.02
CA LEU A 26 12.51 6.56 -6.28
C LEU A 26 13.44 6.24 -7.45
N PRO A 27 14.07 5.04 -7.47
CA PRO A 27 14.69 4.52 -8.68
C PRO A 27 13.72 4.54 -9.87
N GLY A 28 14.21 4.84 -11.07
CA GLY A 28 13.38 4.95 -12.27
C GLY A 28 12.69 3.63 -12.69
N ASP A 29 13.15 2.50 -12.14
CA ASP A 29 12.61 1.15 -12.35
C ASP A 29 11.67 0.67 -11.22
N ALA A 30 11.36 1.53 -10.23
CA ALA A 30 10.50 1.18 -9.09
C ALA A 30 9.06 0.79 -9.48
N PHE A 31 8.64 1.08 -10.72
CA PHE A 31 7.31 0.76 -11.26
C PHE A 31 7.34 -0.35 -12.33
N THR A 32 8.48 -1.03 -12.50
CA THR A 32 8.55 -2.18 -13.41
C THR A 32 7.66 -3.32 -12.91
N PRO A 33 7.08 -4.14 -13.80
CA PRO A 33 6.25 -5.29 -13.42
C PRO A 33 6.89 -6.20 -12.37
N ASP A 34 8.21 -6.43 -12.49
CA ASP A 34 8.99 -7.26 -11.57
C ASP A 34 9.18 -6.60 -10.18
N ALA A 35 9.07 -5.27 -10.08
CA ALA A 35 9.14 -4.54 -8.82
C ALA A 35 7.78 -4.50 -8.09
N ILE A 36 6.67 -4.62 -8.82
CA ILE A 36 5.30 -4.54 -8.28
C ILE A 36 4.66 -5.94 -8.09
N GLY A 37 5.28 -6.98 -8.62
CA GLY A 37 4.86 -8.39 -8.49
C GLY A 37 5.93 -9.27 -7.86
N GLY A 38 5.49 -10.30 -7.14
CA GLY A 38 6.35 -11.38 -6.63
C GLY A 38 6.87 -12.29 -7.75
N ARG A 39 7.91 -13.07 -7.44
CA ARG A 39 8.55 -14.05 -8.35
C ARG A 39 7.59 -15.11 -8.92
N ASP A 40 6.45 -15.29 -8.28
CA ASP A 40 5.36 -16.21 -8.64
C ASP A 40 4.26 -15.54 -9.47
N GLY A 41 4.41 -14.26 -9.82
CA GLY A 41 3.40 -13.48 -10.52
C GLY A 41 2.28 -12.97 -9.61
N ALA A 42 2.38 -13.13 -8.29
CA ALA A 42 1.42 -12.56 -7.35
C ALA A 42 1.66 -11.06 -7.21
N PHE A 43 0.61 -10.24 -7.36
CA PHE A 43 0.73 -8.80 -7.08
C PHE A 43 0.97 -8.54 -5.58
N HIS A 44 1.63 -7.45 -5.26
CA HIS A 44 1.73 -6.96 -3.89
C HIS A 44 0.41 -6.34 -3.41
N ALA A 45 0.11 -6.49 -2.12
CA ALA A 45 -0.94 -5.76 -1.41
C ALA A 45 -0.32 -4.93 -0.28
N VAL A 46 -1.03 -3.92 0.18
CA VAL A 46 -0.62 -3.11 1.34
C VAL A 46 -1.49 -3.49 2.55
N GLU A 47 -0.83 -3.90 3.63
CA GLU A 47 -1.44 -4.11 4.94
C GLU A 47 -1.30 -2.84 5.78
N MET A 48 -2.36 -2.45 6.49
CA MET A 48 -2.38 -1.28 7.38
C MET A 48 -2.71 -1.71 8.80
N VAL A 49 -1.78 -1.54 9.73
CA VAL A 49 -1.94 -1.95 11.14
C VAL A 49 -1.88 -0.73 12.06
N PRO A 50 -2.97 -0.40 12.79
CA PRO A 50 -2.93 0.59 13.86
C PRO A 50 -1.96 0.17 14.97
N LEU A 51 -1.18 1.12 15.47
CA LEU A 51 -0.26 0.92 16.59
C LEU A 51 -0.82 1.53 17.88
N PRO A 52 -0.42 1.05 19.07
CA PRO A 52 -0.91 1.56 20.35
C PRO A 52 -0.66 3.06 20.60
N ASP A 53 0.30 3.66 19.88
CA ASP A 53 0.65 5.07 19.97
C ASP A 53 -0.12 5.96 18.98
N GLY A 54 -1.14 5.41 18.30
CA GLY A 54 -1.97 6.13 17.34
C GLY A 54 -1.34 6.27 15.95
N ARG A 55 -0.15 5.71 15.71
CA ARG A 55 0.42 5.63 14.36
C ARG A 55 -0.16 4.45 13.57
N LEU A 56 0.06 4.47 12.26
CA LEU A 56 -0.23 3.35 11.36
C LEU A 56 1.08 2.77 10.84
N ARG A 57 1.18 1.43 10.82
CA ARG A 57 2.21 0.71 10.09
C ARG A 57 1.66 0.29 8.74
N LEU A 58 2.35 0.66 7.68
CA LEU A 58 2.09 0.21 6.32
C LEU A 58 3.13 -0.85 5.96
N SER A 59 2.68 -2.03 5.53
CA SER A 59 3.54 -3.15 5.13
C SER A 59 3.18 -3.62 3.72
N VAL A 60 4.17 -4.02 2.94
CA VAL A 60 3.94 -4.75 1.69
C VAL A 60 3.81 -6.24 2.02
N VAL A 61 2.73 -6.86 1.55
CA VAL A 61 2.46 -8.30 1.71
C VAL A 61 2.12 -8.93 0.35
N ALA A 62 2.19 -10.25 0.25
CA ALA A 62 1.67 -10.95 -0.92
C ALA A 62 0.14 -10.75 -0.98
N ARG A 63 -0.42 -10.51 -2.17
CA ARG A 63 -1.87 -10.44 -2.33
C ARG A 63 -2.47 -11.83 -2.03
N PRO A 64 -3.44 -11.94 -1.11
CA PRO A 64 -4.15 -13.19 -0.86
C PRO A 64 -4.81 -13.72 -2.14
N ALA A 65 -5.03 -15.03 -2.22
CA ALA A 65 -5.76 -15.62 -3.33
C ALA A 65 -7.23 -15.14 -3.35
N GLY A 66 -7.75 -14.80 -4.53
CA GLY A 66 -9.13 -14.32 -4.72
C GLY A 66 -9.28 -12.80 -4.71
N ASP A 67 -10.53 -12.32 -4.70
CA ASP A 67 -10.87 -10.89 -4.64
C ASP A 67 -10.77 -10.32 -3.20
N GLU A 68 -10.10 -11.05 -2.32
CA GLU A 68 -9.95 -10.73 -0.89
C GLU A 68 -8.75 -9.82 -0.60
N GLY A 69 -8.39 -8.96 -1.56
CA GLY A 69 -7.51 -7.82 -1.31
C GLY A 69 -8.23 -6.83 -0.39
N ARG A 70 -8.38 -7.20 0.89
CA ARG A 70 -9.07 -6.41 1.90
C ARG A 70 -8.06 -5.56 2.65
N ILE A 71 -8.44 -4.32 2.92
CA ILE A 71 -7.88 -3.56 4.02
C ILE A 71 -8.50 -4.14 5.30
N GLU A 72 -7.77 -4.99 6.02
CA GLU A 72 -8.21 -5.47 7.34
C GLU A 72 -7.76 -4.49 8.42
N PHE A 73 -8.73 -3.81 9.04
CA PHE A 73 -8.51 -3.18 10.34
C PHE A 73 -8.70 -4.28 11.39
N ARG A 74 -7.61 -4.77 11.98
CA ARG A 74 -7.68 -5.67 13.15
C ARG A 74 -7.58 -4.87 14.44
#